data_AF-A0AAV5CZ78-F1
#
_entry.id   AF-A0AAV5CZ78-F1
#
_cell.length_a   1.000
_cell.length_b   1.000
_cell.length_c   1.000
_cell.angle_alpha   90.00
_cell.angle_beta   90.00
_cell.angle_gamma   90.00
#
_symmetry.space_group_name_H-M   'P 1'
#
loop_
_entity.id
_entity.type
_entity.pdbx_description
1 polymer ?
#
loop_
_entity_poly.entity_id
_entity_poly.type
_entity_poly.pdbx_seq_one_letter_code
_entity_poly.pdbx_strand_id
1 'polypeptide(L)'
;MTLIAHRYHRRRPRYIVDEDEVEERKQMLRNLYQGPNIYYYDSLRLTKRSFNDLCAILRDRCGMQDTLNMSVEEKVAIFFLIVGHAEKMRLIQSTYGWSLEPVSRHFNEVLQGILSLSHEFNKPPDPADVQPKDPKWRWFEDCLGALDGTHVDIYVPLRDQGRYRNRKQKITTNVLGVCDWQMKFLYVLAGWEGSASNSRVLWDAMSPEDAFNVPNGKYYLVDIGYTNGPGFLAPY
;
A
#
# COMPACT_ATOMS: atom_id res chain seq x y z
N MET A 1 43.06 -11.62 -22.02
CA MET A 1 42.88 -11.10 -20.65
C MET A 1 41.63 -11.73 -20.05
N THR A 2 41.88 -12.80 -19.32
CA THR A 2 40.96 -13.68 -18.60
C THR A 2 40.46 -13.02 -17.31
N LEU A 3 39.37 -13.58 -16.73
CA LEU A 3 38.80 -13.34 -15.38
C LEU A 3 37.91 -12.08 -15.32
N ILE A 4 36.59 -12.13 -15.12
CA ILE A 4 35.79 -12.81 -14.09
C ILE A 4 34.34 -12.94 -14.63
N ALA A 5 33.97 -14.07 -15.25
CA ALA A 5 32.59 -14.32 -15.70
C ALA A 5 32.00 -15.66 -15.18
N HIS A 6 32.70 -16.33 -14.26
CA HIS A 6 32.27 -17.61 -13.70
C HIS A 6 32.37 -17.57 -12.18
N ARG A 7 31.38 -17.00 -11.47
CA ARG A 7 31.18 -17.28 -10.02
C ARG A 7 29.88 -16.72 -9.39
N TYR A 8 28.70 -16.87 -10.00
CA TYR A 8 27.43 -16.65 -9.26
C TYR A 8 26.29 -17.62 -9.58
N HIS A 9 26.59 -18.81 -10.14
CA HIS A 9 25.61 -19.90 -10.29
C HIS A 9 26.05 -21.15 -9.52
N ARG A 10 26.41 -20.98 -8.23
CA ARG A 10 26.23 -22.08 -7.28
C ARG A 10 24.83 -21.93 -6.71
N ARG A 11 23.89 -22.76 -7.18
CA ARG A 11 22.69 -23.07 -6.39
C ARG A 11 23.20 -23.48 -5.01
N ARG A 12 22.94 -22.66 -3.99
CA ARG A 12 23.18 -23.09 -2.61
C ARG A 12 22.41 -24.40 -2.42
N PRO A 13 22.99 -25.41 -1.73
CA PRO A 13 22.23 -26.59 -1.37
C PRO A 13 20.91 -26.13 -0.74
N ARG A 14 19.78 -26.71 -1.16
CA ARG A 14 18.52 -26.48 -0.45
C ARG A 14 18.79 -26.95 0.97
N TYR A 15 18.82 -26.00 1.91
CA TYR A 15 18.77 -26.34 3.32
C TYR A 15 17.53 -27.21 3.48
N ILE A 16 17.71 -28.44 3.95
CA ILE A 16 16.60 -29.24 4.46
C ILE A 16 16.09 -28.40 5.62
N VAL A 17 14.91 -27.81 5.46
CA VAL A 17 14.30 -27.02 6.53
C VAL A 17 14.04 -28.02 7.65
N ASP A 18 14.59 -27.73 8.83
CA ASP A 18 14.39 -28.57 10.01
C ASP A 18 12.88 -28.63 10.32
N GLU A 19 12.34 -29.79 10.68
CA GLU A 19 10.90 -29.92 10.98
C GLU A 19 10.50 -28.99 12.15
N ASP A 20 11.41 -28.80 13.11
CA ASP A 20 11.25 -27.86 14.22
C ASP A 20 11.19 -26.39 13.74
N GLU A 21 11.97 -26.03 12.72
CA GLU A 21 11.98 -24.68 12.13
C GLU A 21 10.68 -24.41 11.36
N VAL A 22 10.12 -25.42 10.67
CA VAL A 22 8.78 -25.34 10.04
C VAL A 22 7.69 -25.17 11.10
N GLU A 23 7.82 -25.83 12.25
CA GLU A 23 6.84 -25.77 13.32
C GLU A 23 6.86 -24.41 14.04
N GLU A 24 8.04 -23.81 14.25
CA GLU A 24 8.16 -22.42 14.74
C GLU A 24 7.57 -21.40 13.74
N ARG A 25 7.74 -21.62 12.44
CA ARG A 25 7.20 -20.74 11.40
C ARG A 25 5.67 -20.72 11.36
N LYS A 26 5.05 -21.91 11.45
CA LYS A 26 3.59 -22.05 11.57
C LYS A 26 3.07 -21.46 12.88
N GLN A 27 3.91 -21.33 13.91
CA GLN A 27 3.54 -20.73 15.18
C GLN A 27 3.16 -19.25 15.02
N MET A 28 3.72 -18.53 14.05
CA MET A 28 3.35 -17.13 13.77
C MET A 28 1.86 -16.98 13.47
N LEU A 29 1.36 -17.70 12.47
CA LEU A 29 -0.05 -17.65 12.11
C LEU A 29 -0.90 -18.24 13.23
N ARG A 30 -0.48 -19.34 13.87
CA ARG A 30 -1.22 -19.92 14.99
C ARG A 30 -1.42 -18.92 16.12
N ASN A 31 -0.37 -18.18 16.51
CA ASN A 31 -0.46 -17.15 17.54
C ASN A 31 -1.40 -16.00 17.12
N LEU A 32 -1.34 -15.58 15.86
CA LEU A 32 -2.26 -14.57 15.31
C LEU A 32 -3.72 -15.05 15.36
N TYR A 33 -3.99 -16.28 14.89
CA TYR A 33 -5.36 -16.82 14.81
C TYR A 33 -5.95 -17.19 16.17
N GLN A 34 -5.14 -17.72 17.09
CA GLN A 34 -5.56 -18.09 18.45
C GLN A 34 -5.69 -16.89 19.38
N GLY A 35 -5.02 -15.77 19.06
CA GLY A 35 -5.13 -14.53 19.80
C GLY A 35 -6.51 -13.85 19.67
N PRO A 36 -6.85 -12.92 20.59
CA PRO A 36 -8.04 -12.08 20.48
C PRO A 36 -8.09 -11.34 19.14
N ASN A 37 -9.28 -11.07 18.61
CA ASN A 37 -9.44 -10.35 17.35
C ASN A 37 -8.76 -8.97 17.33
N ILE A 38 -8.64 -8.33 18.51
CA ILE A 38 -7.91 -7.07 18.69
C ILE A 38 -6.43 -7.26 18.34
N TYR A 39 -5.77 -8.30 18.88
CA TYR A 39 -4.36 -8.57 18.59
C TYR A 39 -4.10 -8.81 17.10
N TYR A 40 -5.05 -9.48 16.43
CA TYR A 40 -4.98 -9.72 14.99
C TYR A 40 -5.04 -8.41 14.19
N TYR A 41 -6.00 -7.55 14.51
CA TYR A 41 -6.12 -6.24 13.87
C TYR A 41 -4.93 -5.33 14.20
N ASP A 42 -4.46 -5.35 15.44
CA ASP A 42 -3.31 -4.55 15.87
C ASP A 42 -2.05 -4.97 15.14
N SER A 43 -1.91 -6.26 14.78
CA SER A 43 -0.72 -6.81 14.11
C SER A 43 -0.79 -6.71 12.58
N LEU A 44 -1.94 -6.98 11.98
CA LEU A 44 -2.07 -7.07 10.51
C LEU A 44 -2.85 -5.89 9.90
N ARG A 45 -3.42 -5.00 10.72
CA ARG A 45 -4.29 -3.88 10.30
C ARG A 45 -5.53 -4.30 9.52
N LEU A 46 -5.88 -5.59 9.59
CA LEU A 46 -7.02 -6.21 8.92
C LEU A 46 -7.83 -7.03 9.91
N THR A 47 -9.13 -7.14 9.67
CA THR A 47 -9.94 -8.14 10.37
C THR A 47 -9.61 -9.54 9.86
N LYS A 48 -9.84 -10.58 10.67
CA LYS A 48 -9.65 -11.98 10.26
C LYS A 48 -10.40 -12.31 8.96
N ARG A 49 -11.62 -11.78 8.82
CA ARG A 49 -12.43 -11.94 7.61
C ARG A 49 -11.77 -11.30 6.39
N SER A 50 -11.43 -10.00 6.50
CA SER A 50 -10.79 -9.26 5.41
C SER A 50 -9.46 -9.88 4.98
N PHE A 51 -8.69 -10.41 5.92
CA PHE A 51 -7.44 -11.11 5.61
C PHE A 51 -7.68 -12.40 4.82
N ASN A 52 -8.63 -13.24 5.24
CA ASN A 52 -8.96 -14.47 4.53
C ASN A 52 -9.53 -14.17 3.13
N ASP A 53 -10.41 -13.16 3.03
CA ASP A 53 -10.97 -12.70 1.76
C ASP A 53 -9.85 -12.21 0.82
N LEU A 54 -8.89 -11.44 1.33
CA LEU A 54 -7.73 -11.00 0.55
C LEU A 54 -6.85 -12.17 0.08
N CYS A 55 -6.58 -13.15 0.95
CA CYS A 55 -5.81 -14.33 0.58
C CYS A 55 -6.52 -15.14 -0.52
N ALA A 56 -7.85 -15.27 -0.46
CA ALA A 56 -8.64 -15.92 -1.50
C ALA A 56 -8.56 -15.14 -2.83
N ILE A 57 -8.72 -13.82 -2.80
CA ILE A 57 -8.60 -12.96 -3.98
C ILE A 57 -7.22 -13.09 -4.63
N LEU A 58 -6.14 -13.08 -3.83
CA LEU A 58 -4.77 -13.22 -4.34
C LEU A 58 -4.51 -14.59 -4.97
N ARG A 59 -5.13 -15.66 -4.46
CA ARG A 59 -5.08 -16.98 -5.10
C ARG A 59 -5.82 -16.98 -6.43
N ASP A 60 -7.08 -16.56 -6.41
CA ASP A 60 -8.00 -16.72 -7.54
C ASP A 60 -7.66 -15.79 -8.70
N ARG A 61 -7.27 -14.54 -8.40
CA ARG A 61 -7.08 -13.49 -9.41
C ARG A 61 -5.62 -13.21 -9.74
N CYS A 62 -4.73 -13.38 -8.77
CA CYS A 62 -3.29 -13.11 -8.96
C CYS A 62 -2.47 -14.39 -9.14
N GLY A 63 -3.10 -15.57 -9.08
CA GLY A 63 -2.44 -16.86 -9.25
C GLY A 63 -1.42 -17.16 -8.14
N MET A 64 -1.57 -16.54 -6.97
CA MET A 64 -0.64 -16.76 -5.87
C MET A 64 -0.80 -18.18 -5.33
N GLN A 65 0.32 -18.89 -5.19
CA GLN A 65 0.33 -20.29 -4.77
C GLN A 65 1.15 -20.49 -3.50
N ASP A 66 0.79 -21.53 -2.76
CA ASP A 66 1.64 -22.03 -1.69
C ASP A 66 2.95 -22.55 -2.28
N THR A 67 4.03 -22.37 -1.53
CA THR A 67 5.32 -23.00 -1.80
C THR A 67 5.54 -24.14 -0.82
N LEU A 68 6.53 -25.00 -1.08
CA LEU A 68 6.89 -26.09 -0.16
C LEU A 68 7.10 -25.63 1.29
N ASN A 69 7.57 -24.39 1.47
CA ASN A 69 7.95 -23.87 2.77
C ASN A 69 7.03 -22.75 3.27
N MET A 70 6.11 -22.20 2.47
CA MET A 70 5.33 -21.03 2.87
C MET A 70 4.00 -20.96 2.13
N SER A 71 2.91 -20.89 2.90
CA SER A 71 1.53 -20.67 2.47
C SER A 71 1.28 -19.23 2.03
N VAL A 72 0.23 -18.99 1.24
CA VAL A 72 -0.21 -17.63 0.88
C VAL A 72 -0.50 -16.78 2.13
N GLU A 73 -1.14 -17.35 3.15
CA GLU A 73 -1.43 -16.65 4.40
C GLU A 73 -0.15 -16.17 5.07
N GLU A 74 0.90 -16.99 5.12
CA GLU A 74 2.19 -16.57 5.69
C GLU A 74 2.82 -15.44 4.87
N LYS A 75 2.79 -15.53 3.54
CA LYS A 75 3.30 -14.47 2.66
C LYS A 75 2.58 -13.14 2.93
N VAL A 76 1.24 -13.18 2.97
CA VAL A 76 0.39 -12.00 3.19
C VAL A 76 0.57 -11.45 4.59
N ALA A 77 0.64 -12.29 5.62
CA ALA A 77 0.85 -11.85 7.00
C ALA A 77 2.22 -11.16 7.17
N ILE A 78 3.29 -11.73 6.60
CA ILE A 78 4.63 -11.11 6.61
C ILE A 78 4.59 -9.74 5.92
N PHE A 79 3.91 -9.65 4.77
CA PHE A 79 3.74 -8.38 4.07
C PHE A 79 3.08 -7.32 4.96
N PHE A 80 1.96 -7.64 5.62
CA PHE A 80 1.25 -6.70 6.50
C PHE A 80 2.00 -6.36 7.78
N LEU A 81 2.77 -7.28 8.37
CA LEU A 81 3.66 -6.93 9.47
C LEU A 81 4.69 -5.87 9.04
N ILE A 82 5.25 -5.99 7.83
CA ILE A 82 6.23 -5.03 7.31
C ILE A 82 5.55 -3.69 7.01
N VAL A 83 4.47 -3.65 6.23
CA VAL A 83 3.86 -2.37 5.81
C VAL A 83 3.01 -1.70 6.89
N GLY A 84 2.37 -2.48 7.77
CA GLY A 84 1.46 -1.97 8.81
C GLY A 84 2.18 -1.41 10.04
N HIS A 85 3.44 -1.79 10.25
CA HIS A 85 4.25 -1.40 11.41
C HIS A 85 5.62 -0.83 11.06
N ALA A 86 5.95 -0.72 9.77
CA ALA A 86 7.29 -0.39 9.30
C ALA A 86 8.37 -1.32 9.88
N GLU A 87 8.02 -2.60 10.11
CA GLU A 87 8.94 -3.59 10.65
C GLU A 87 10.07 -3.85 9.66
N LYS A 88 11.29 -3.90 10.20
CA LYS A 88 12.46 -4.22 9.37
C LYS A 88 12.38 -5.69 8.99
N MET A 89 12.57 -6.02 7.70
CA MET A 89 12.65 -7.42 7.24
C MET A 89 13.66 -8.27 8.03
N ARG A 90 14.71 -7.64 8.58
CA ARG A 90 15.68 -8.29 9.46
C ARG A 90 15.10 -8.72 10.81
N LEU A 91 14.14 -7.98 11.35
CA LEU A 91 13.42 -8.37 12.56
C LEU A 91 12.49 -9.55 12.28
N ILE A 92 11.79 -9.57 11.14
CA ILE A 92 11.01 -10.73 10.71
C ILE A 92 11.90 -11.98 10.59
N GLN A 93 13.10 -11.83 10.04
CA GLN A 93 14.10 -12.91 10.01
C GLN A 93 14.42 -13.43 11.41
N SER A 94 14.76 -12.55 12.36
CA SER A 94 15.15 -12.98 13.70
C SER A 94 14.00 -13.55 14.53
N THR A 95 12.79 -13.03 14.34
CA THR A 95 11.62 -13.40 15.14
C THR A 95 10.99 -14.71 14.69
N TYR A 96 11.06 -15.02 13.38
CA TYR A 96 10.35 -16.17 12.80
C TYR A 96 11.27 -17.15 12.07
N GLY A 97 12.59 -17.00 12.18
CA GLY A 97 13.56 -17.95 11.62
C GLY A 97 13.61 -17.97 10.08
N TRP A 98 13.15 -16.92 9.40
CA TRP A 98 13.21 -16.86 7.93
C TRP A 98 14.52 -16.23 7.46
N SER A 99 15.11 -16.75 6.37
CA SER A 99 16.16 -16.00 5.70
C SER A 99 15.59 -14.75 5.00
N LEU A 100 16.42 -13.72 4.83
CA LEU A 100 15.99 -12.45 4.20
C LEU A 100 15.54 -12.62 2.75
N GLU A 101 16.07 -13.61 2.04
CA GLU A 101 15.81 -13.80 0.62
C GLU A 101 14.35 -14.27 0.35
N PRO A 102 13.81 -15.30 1.02
CA PRO A 102 12.39 -15.63 0.97
C PRO A 102 11.49 -14.48 1.42
N VAL A 103 11.82 -13.79 2.52
CA VAL A 103 11.01 -12.65 3.00
C VAL A 103 10.91 -11.58 1.92
N SER A 104 12.04 -11.20 1.31
CA SER A 104 12.07 -10.22 0.22
C SER A 104 11.29 -10.69 -1.00
N ARG A 105 11.47 -11.95 -1.42
CA ARG A 105 10.75 -12.52 -2.57
C ARG A 105 9.24 -12.49 -2.36
N HIS A 106 8.76 -12.99 -1.22
CA HIS A 106 7.34 -13.08 -0.93
C HIS A 106 6.71 -11.72 -0.66
N PHE A 107 7.46 -10.79 -0.04
CA PHE A 107 7.04 -9.40 0.06
C PHE A 107 6.76 -8.80 -1.32
N ASN A 108 7.67 -8.99 -2.29
CA ASN A 108 7.49 -8.48 -3.64
C ASN A 108 6.36 -9.20 -4.40
N GLU A 109 6.22 -10.51 -4.21
CA GLU A 109 5.13 -11.31 -4.78
C GLU A 109 3.75 -10.78 -4.33
N VAL A 110 3.59 -10.52 -3.02
CA VAL A 110 2.35 -9.94 -2.47
C VAL A 110 2.15 -8.49 -2.92
N LEU A 111 3.21 -7.68 -2.93
CA LEU A 111 3.15 -6.31 -3.42
C LEU A 111 2.64 -6.24 -4.86
N GLN A 112 3.22 -7.04 -5.76
CA GLN A 112 2.79 -7.08 -7.16
C GLN A 112 1.36 -7.58 -7.31
N GLY A 113 0.96 -8.59 -6.53
CA GLY A 113 -0.42 -9.09 -6.52
C GLY A 113 -1.43 -8.05 -6.02
N ILE A 114 -1.08 -7.22 -5.04
CA ILE A 114 -1.96 -6.13 -4.58
C ILE A 114 -2.00 -4.99 -5.60
N LEU A 115 -0.86 -4.61 -6.17
CA LEU A 115 -0.78 -3.55 -7.17
C LEU A 115 -1.54 -3.92 -8.46
N SER A 116 -1.51 -5.19 -8.87
CA SER A 116 -2.27 -5.66 -10.03
C SER A 116 -3.78 -5.56 -9.80
N LEU A 117 -4.26 -5.63 -8.55
CA LEU A 117 -5.67 -5.46 -8.21
C LEU A 117 -6.09 -4.00 -8.06
N SER A 118 -5.15 -3.06 -7.93
CA SER A 118 -5.44 -1.65 -7.59
C SER A 118 -6.52 -1.01 -8.48
N HIS A 119 -6.47 -1.22 -9.80
CA HIS A 119 -7.42 -0.67 -10.76
C HIS A 119 -8.85 -1.25 -10.62
N GLU A 120 -9.00 -2.42 -10.00
CA GLU A 120 -10.30 -3.03 -9.75
C GLU A 120 -10.99 -2.43 -8.52
N PHE A 121 -10.20 -2.03 -7.52
CA PHE A 121 -10.70 -1.50 -6.25
C PHE A 121 -10.75 0.03 -6.22
N ASN A 122 -9.76 0.70 -6.81
CA ASN A 122 -9.67 2.15 -6.91
C ASN A 122 -10.36 2.59 -8.20
N LYS A 123 -11.69 2.73 -8.11
CA LYS A 123 -12.51 3.20 -9.24
C LYS A 123 -12.98 4.62 -9.00
N PRO A 124 -13.04 5.46 -10.04
CA PRO A 124 -13.71 6.74 -9.93
C PRO A 124 -15.18 6.53 -9.53
N PRO A 125 -15.78 7.48 -8.81
CA PRO A 125 -17.18 7.37 -8.38
C PRO A 125 -18.10 7.33 -9.61
N ASP A 126 -19.17 6.54 -9.53
CA ASP A 126 -20.19 6.55 -10.58
C ASP A 126 -20.91 7.90 -10.53
N PRO A 127 -21.05 8.64 -11.64
CA PRO A 127 -21.83 9.87 -11.67
C PRO A 127 -23.29 9.69 -11.20
N ALA A 128 -23.82 8.46 -11.25
CA ALA A 128 -25.14 8.10 -10.75
C ALA A 128 -25.19 7.84 -9.23
N ASP A 129 -24.04 7.78 -8.55
CA ASP A 129 -24.00 7.54 -7.11
C ASP A 129 -24.64 8.71 -6.37
N VAL A 130 -25.66 8.37 -5.58
CA VAL A 130 -26.40 9.34 -4.77
C VAL A 130 -25.64 9.54 -3.46
N GLN A 131 -25.35 10.81 -3.15
CA GLN A 131 -24.72 11.19 -1.89
C GLN A 131 -25.48 10.58 -0.69
N PRO A 132 -24.78 10.06 0.33
CA PRO A 132 -25.43 9.50 1.50
C PRO A 132 -26.32 10.52 2.19
N LYS A 133 -27.44 10.06 2.75
CA LYS A 133 -28.32 10.86 3.63
C LYS A 133 -27.69 11.18 5.00
N ASP A 134 -26.40 10.96 5.16
CA ASP A 134 -25.68 11.24 6.40
C ASP A 134 -25.68 12.76 6.65
N PRO A 135 -26.15 13.22 7.83
CA PRO A 135 -26.16 14.63 8.19
C PRO A 135 -24.82 15.36 8.02
N LYS A 136 -23.69 14.63 8.12
CA LYS A 136 -22.34 15.18 7.91
C LYS A 136 -22.16 15.77 6.51
N TRP A 137 -22.73 15.13 5.50
CA TRP A 137 -22.55 15.49 4.09
C TRP A 137 -23.65 16.42 3.56
N ARG A 138 -24.70 16.67 4.36
CA ARG A 138 -25.85 17.50 3.98
C ARG A 138 -25.50 18.90 3.48
N TRP A 139 -24.40 19.48 3.96
CA TRP A 139 -23.96 20.83 3.61
C TRP A 139 -23.05 20.87 2.37
N PHE A 140 -22.67 19.70 1.85
CA PHE A 140 -21.75 19.53 0.74
C PHE A 140 -22.46 18.84 -0.42
N GLU A 141 -23.58 19.42 -0.88
CA GLU A 141 -24.29 18.92 -2.06
C GLU A 141 -23.32 18.79 -3.24
N ASP A 142 -23.47 17.73 -4.04
CA ASP A 142 -22.60 17.40 -5.19
C ASP A 142 -21.12 17.08 -4.87
N CYS A 143 -20.77 16.96 -3.59
CA CYS A 143 -19.44 16.51 -3.17
C CYS A 143 -19.26 15.00 -3.36
N LEU A 144 -18.17 14.62 -4.02
CA LEU A 144 -17.79 13.22 -4.29
C LEU A 144 -16.97 12.61 -3.15
N GLY A 145 -16.36 13.43 -2.31
CA GLY A 145 -15.50 13.01 -1.21
C GLY A 145 -14.39 14.02 -0.96
N ALA A 146 -13.19 13.55 -0.60
CA ALA A 146 -12.06 14.41 -0.28
C ALA A 146 -10.77 13.97 -0.99
N LEU A 147 -9.86 14.91 -1.20
CA LEU A 147 -8.48 14.62 -1.56
C LEU A 147 -7.49 15.36 -0.68
N ASP A 148 -6.35 14.72 -0.43
CA ASP A 148 -5.25 15.34 0.27
C ASP A 148 -3.91 14.71 -0.13
N GLY A 149 -2.84 15.49 0.03
CA GLY A 149 -1.46 15.05 -0.16
C GLY A 149 -0.85 14.62 1.17
N THR A 150 -0.25 13.44 1.20
CA THR A 150 0.48 12.94 2.37
C THR A 150 1.94 12.66 2.03
N HIS A 151 2.83 12.87 3.00
CA HIS A 151 4.25 12.63 2.84
C HIS A 151 4.66 11.33 3.53
N VAL A 152 5.31 10.45 2.77
CA VAL A 152 5.90 9.21 3.28
C VAL A 152 7.42 9.37 3.33
N ASP A 153 8.03 9.10 4.49
CA ASP A 153 9.49 9.16 4.67
C ASP A 153 10.19 8.12 3.77
N ILE A 154 11.25 8.53 3.08
CA ILE A 154 12.02 7.65 2.17
C ILE A 154 13.52 7.83 2.33
N TYR A 155 14.27 6.86 1.80
CA TYR A 155 15.72 6.93 1.69
C TYR A 155 16.11 7.07 0.22
N VAL A 156 16.78 8.17 -0.13
CA VAL A 156 17.33 8.42 -1.47
C VAL A 156 18.80 8.83 -1.40
N PRO A 157 19.59 8.61 -2.48
CA PRO A 157 20.98 9.04 -2.54
C PRO A 157 21.15 10.54 -2.27
N LEU A 158 22.30 10.94 -1.72
CA LEU A 158 22.55 12.32 -1.30
C LEU A 158 22.31 13.36 -2.42
N ARG A 159 22.69 13.02 -3.65
CA ARG A 159 22.48 13.86 -4.84
C ARG A 159 21.00 14.14 -5.14
N ASP A 160 20.09 13.26 -4.73
CA ASP A 160 18.66 13.34 -5.00
C ASP A 160 17.88 13.96 -3.82
N GLN A 161 18.47 13.99 -2.62
CA GLN A 161 17.80 14.48 -1.41
C GLN A 161 17.27 15.92 -1.52
N GLY A 162 17.89 16.77 -2.34
CA GLY A 162 17.37 18.12 -2.59
C GLY A 162 15.94 18.11 -3.14
N ARG A 163 15.64 17.20 -4.07
CA ARG A 163 14.31 17.08 -4.70
C ARG A 163 13.27 16.51 -3.75
N TYR A 164 13.65 15.55 -2.91
CA TYR A 164 12.73 14.89 -1.99
C TYR A 164 12.56 15.60 -0.65
N ARG A 165 13.19 16.75 -0.45
CA ARG A 165 13.12 17.51 0.81
C ARG A 165 11.85 18.32 0.88
N ASN A 166 11.00 18.04 1.87
CA ASN A 166 9.76 18.78 2.10
C ASN A 166 9.98 20.06 2.93
N ARG A 167 8.91 20.84 3.12
CA ARG A 167 8.90 22.08 3.92
C ARG A 167 9.38 21.91 5.37
N LYS A 168 9.26 20.69 5.93
CA LYS A 168 9.70 20.33 7.29
C LYS A 168 11.13 19.78 7.31
N GLN A 169 11.90 19.96 6.23
CA GLN A 169 13.28 19.47 6.07
C GLN A 169 13.42 17.94 6.14
N LYS A 170 12.33 17.19 5.97
CA LYS A 170 12.34 15.71 5.90
C LYS A 170 12.45 15.26 4.45
N ILE A 171 13.10 14.10 4.25
CA ILE A 171 13.22 13.45 2.95
C ILE A 171 12.03 12.51 2.74
N THR A 172 11.15 12.86 1.82
CA THR A 172 9.83 12.21 1.66
C THR A 172 9.44 12.08 0.19
N THR A 173 8.58 11.13 -0.13
CA THR A 173 7.75 11.16 -1.35
C THR A 173 6.36 11.70 -1.01
N ASN A 174 5.78 12.49 -1.91
CA ASN A 174 4.39 12.94 -1.81
C ASN A 174 3.47 11.90 -2.46
N VAL A 175 2.35 11.62 -1.80
CA VAL A 175 1.29 10.71 -2.24
C VAL A 175 -0.02 11.47 -2.18
N LEU A 176 -0.69 11.63 -3.32
CA LEU A 176 -2.04 12.14 -3.39
C LEU A 176 -3.02 10.99 -3.20
N GLY A 177 -3.94 11.13 -2.25
CA GLY A 177 -5.04 10.19 -2.06
C GLY A 177 -6.38 10.88 -2.27
N VAL A 178 -7.29 10.21 -2.96
CA VAL A 178 -8.69 10.63 -3.15
C VAL A 178 -9.59 9.57 -2.55
N CYS A 179 -10.53 9.97 -1.70
CA CYS A 179 -11.48 9.05 -1.07
C CYS A 179 -12.93 9.52 -1.23
N ASP A 180 -13.86 8.56 -1.18
CA ASP A 180 -15.29 8.81 -1.15
C ASP A 180 -15.81 9.12 0.27
N TRP A 181 -17.12 9.34 0.38
CA TRP A 181 -17.82 9.55 1.66
C TRP A 181 -17.76 8.33 2.62
N GLN A 182 -17.46 7.13 2.11
CA GLN A 182 -17.25 5.91 2.90
C GLN A 182 -15.79 5.73 3.32
N MET A 183 -14.92 6.70 3.06
CA MET A 183 -13.48 6.65 3.32
C MET A 183 -12.76 5.56 2.50
N LYS A 184 -13.32 5.14 1.36
CA LYS A 184 -12.67 4.23 0.42
C LYS A 184 -11.83 5.04 -0.56
N PHE A 185 -10.62 4.58 -0.85
CA PHE A 185 -9.79 5.20 -1.88
C PHE A 185 -10.39 4.99 -3.26
N LEU A 186 -10.54 6.08 -4.01
CA LEU A 186 -10.98 6.10 -5.42
C LEU A 186 -9.78 6.22 -6.35
N TYR A 187 -8.75 6.94 -5.90
CA TYR A 187 -7.54 7.20 -6.64
C TYR A 187 -6.35 7.42 -5.69
N VAL A 188 -5.17 6.94 -6.08
CA VAL A 188 -3.93 7.17 -5.36
C VAL A 188 -2.81 7.41 -6.37
N LEU A 189 -2.18 8.57 -6.30
CA LEU A 189 -0.99 8.89 -7.08
C LEU A 189 0.21 8.99 -6.13
N ALA A 190 1.14 8.05 -6.25
CA ALA A 190 2.34 7.98 -5.43
C ALA A 190 3.60 8.26 -6.24
N GLY A 191 4.69 8.63 -5.57
CA GLY A 191 6.02 8.72 -6.19
C GLY A 191 6.49 10.13 -6.51
N TRP A 192 5.66 11.14 -6.25
CA TRP A 192 6.07 12.53 -6.41
C TRP A 192 7.16 12.93 -5.42
N GLU A 193 8.01 13.87 -5.83
CA GLU A 193 9.09 14.36 -4.99
C GLU A 193 8.55 15.12 -3.77
N GLY A 194 9.19 14.99 -2.60
CA GLY A 194 8.73 15.67 -1.38
C GLY A 194 8.77 17.19 -1.42
N SER A 195 9.48 17.80 -2.39
CA SER A 195 9.44 19.25 -2.61
C SER A 195 8.30 19.71 -3.53
N ALA A 196 7.62 18.79 -4.22
CA ALA A 196 6.53 19.12 -5.12
C ALA A 196 5.34 19.71 -4.35
N SER A 197 4.76 20.79 -4.89
CA SER A 197 3.57 21.40 -4.32
C SER A 197 2.34 20.52 -4.56
N ASN A 198 1.39 20.57 -3.63
CA ASN A 198 0.09 19.90 -3.75
C ASN A 198 -0.61 20.20 -5.08
N SER A 199 -0.57 21.45 -5.54
CA SER A 199 -1.11 21.85 -6.85
C SER A 199 -0.40 21.16 -8.02
N ARG A 200 0.92 20.95 -7.95
CA ARG A 200 1.68 20.28 -9.01
C ARG A 200 1.32 18.80 -9.09
N VAL A 201 1.21 18.13 -7.93
CA VAL A 201 0.80 16.73 -7.85
C VAL A 201 -0.64 16.54 -8.34
N LEU A 202 -1.55 17.44 -7.96
CA LEU A 202 -2.93 17.41 -8.44
C LEU A 202 -3.03 17.65 -9.96
N TRP A 203 -2.23 18.57 -10.50
CA TRP A 203 -2.22 18.84 -11.94
C TRP A 203 -1.76 17.62 -12.74
N ASP A 204 -0.76 16.90 -12.24
CA ASP A 204 -0.32 15.63 -12.83
C ASP A 204 -1.42 14.57 -12.78
N ALA A 205 -2.08 14.40 -11.62
CA ALA A 205 -3.19 13.46 -11.47
C ALA A 205 -4.37 13.72 -12.43
N MET A 206 -4.56 14.97 -12.86
CA MET A 206 -5.59 15.35 -13.83
C MET A 206 -5.12 15.28 -15.29
N SER A 207 -3.92 14.75 -15.54
CA SER A 207 -3.41 14.51 -16.89
C SER A 207 -4.35 13.56 -17.65
N PRO A 208 -4.54 13.73 -18.97
CA PRO A 208 -5.33 12.80 -19.78
C PRO A 208 -4.82 11.34 -19.77
N GLU A 209 -3.56 11.14 -19.35
CA GLU A 209 -2.96 9.82 -19.21
C GLU A 209 -3.37 9.10 -17.91
N ASP A 210 -3.90 9.84 -16.93
CA ASP A 210 -4.36 9.33 -15.64
C ASP A 210 -5.87 9.10 -15.60
N ALA A 211 -6.29 8.21 -14.69
CA ALA A 211 -7.71 7.84 -14.53
C ALA A 211 -8.53 8.85 -13.70
N PHE A 212 -7.90 9.87 -13.11
CA PHE A 212 -8.59 10.78 -12.20
C PHE A 212 -9.24 11.94 -12.95
N ASN A 213 -10.57 11.95 -12.95
CA ASN A 213 -11.38 12.99 -13.57
C ASN A 213 -12.53 13.40 -12.64
N VAL A 214 -12.89 14.68 -12.65
CA VAL A 214 -14.00 15.21 -11.88
C VAL A 214 -15.21 15.45 -12.80
N PRO A 215 -16.34 14.75 -12.60
CA PRO A 215 -17.56 14.99 -13.35
C PRO A 215 -18.05 16.44 -13.27
N ASN A 216 -18.64 16.94 -14.37
CA ASN A 216 -19.20 18.29 -14.42
C ASN A 216 -20.27 18.51 -13.33
N GLY A 217 -20.19 19.64 -12.65
CA GLY A 217 -21.11 20.01 -11.57
C GLY A 217 -20.81 19.31 -10.24
N LYS A 218 -19.81 18.44 -10.18
CA LYS A 218 -19.35 17.77 -8.95
C LYS A 218 -18.03 18.35 -8.48
N TYR A 219 -17.67 18.10 -7.23
CA TYR A 219 -16.37 18.51 -6.68
C TYR A 219 -15.87 17.58 -5.57
N TYR A 220 -14.59 17.71 -5.25
CA TYR A 220 -13.98 17.13 -4.06
C TYR A 220 -13.62 18.22 -3.04
N LEU A 221 -13.72 17.89 -1.76
CA LEU A 221 -13.16 18.71 -0.68
C LEU A 221 -11.64 18.56 -0.64
N VAL A 222 -10.94 19.68 -0.43
CA VAL A 222 -9.47 19.72 -0.45
C VAL A 222 -8.92 20.51 0.73
N ASP A 223 -7.67 20.24 1.12
CA ASP A 223 -6.96 21.07 2.10
C ASP A 223 -6.73 22.50 1.56
N ILE A 224 -6.54 23.48 2.45
CA ILE A 224 -6.30 24.89 2.12
C ILE A 224 -5.06 25.10 1.25
N GLY A 225 -4.16 24.11 1.20
CA GLY A 225 -3.01 24.09 0.30
C GLY A 225 -3.37 23.94 -1.19
N TYR A 226 -4.63 23.68 -1.52
CA TYR A 226 -5.13 23.56 -2.90
C TYR A 226 -5.93 24.80 -3.31
N THR A 227 -5.94 25.09 -4.61
CA THR A 227 -6.65 26.25 -5.17
C THR A 227 -8.11 25.90 -5.43
N ASN A 228 -9.02 26.75 -4.96
CA ASN A 228 -10.45 26.67 -5.30
C ASN A 228 -10.66 26.84 -6.81
N GLY A 229 -11.47 25.98 -7.41
CA GLY A 229 -11.76 26.00 -8.84
C GLY A 229 -12.81 24.96 -9.23
N PRO A 230 -13.15 24.86 -10.53
CA PRO A 230 -14.04 23.81 -11.01
C PRO A 230 -13.54 22.43 -10.55
N GLY A 231 -14.40 21.70 -9.84
CA GLY A 231 -14.08 20.37 -9.32
C GLY A 231 -13.44 20.31 -7.93
N PHE A 232 -13.06 21.44 -7.31
CA PHE A 232 -12.33 21.47 -6.04
C PHE A 232 -12.79 22.58 -5.10
N LEU A 233 -13.06 22.22 -3.84
CA LEU A 233 -13.50 23.15 -2.79
C LEU A 233 -12.66 22.98 -1.52
N ALA A 234 -11.86 24.00 -1.20
CA ALA A 234 -11.18 24.20 0.07
C ALA A 234 -12.13 24.99 1.00
N PRO A 235 -12.73 24.34 2.02
CA PRO A 235 -13.61 25.01 2.96
C PRO A 235 -12.84 26.01 3.85
N TYR A 236 -13.52 27.10 4.24
CA TYR A 236 -13.01 28.14 5.12
C TYR A 236 -13.62 28.02 6.52
#